data_AF-A0A261A8A6-F1
#
_entry.id   AF-A0A261A8A6-F1
#
_cell.length_a   1.000
_cell.length_b   1.000
_cell.length_c   1.000
_cell.angle_alpha   90.00
_cell.angle_beta   90.00
_cell.angle_gamma   90.00
#
_symmetry.space_group_name_H-M   'P 1'
#
loop_
_entity.id
_entity.type
_entity.pdbx_description
1 polymer ?
#
loop_
_entity_poly.entity_id
_entity_poly.type
_entity_poly.pdbx_seq_one_letter_code
_entity_poly.pdbx_strand_id
1 'polypeptide(L)'
;MDNEVGATVRSNLPLEMIWEIPIIGDFITKPFKAAKLYEFYDRLHLFTVYLLGFFVLLTGAKQHFGNPIDCMLPKQHDDLKSWREYIHNFCLFYGTFRYEVKNGTSEFGSYSDDGSVNYYQWVPFFFAFQVCCFLLPFWCWAYMQKLIYIDMAFIVDYAGKINSEKTFDKTKEKVDRLVSYMHDHFKYRRAHKMGYFSWITFNSAFPSVLYSITKLFFITNVIVQINLVCKFLDLLEKFITPPTRTPPEFYSFTDKQKFAAILTENAYNRFQYFPILVGCEYQLQESVNKFVNHKAQCIIPMNVINEKIFIGLYFWLLVLASLSVIGTIKWIFRIRSRKLNEVMIYKLIKKKLDGEPLDSRLQDHRYNFVHHYLCADGILLIYFMMDTNGFLKTEEVIGALFDKYVSEAAALPSAPDHATSPRTGGYSELNYYDHPQQHKI
;
A
#
# COMPACT_ATOMS: atom_id res chain seq x y z
N MET A 1 14.84 48.82 30.93
CA MET A 1 13.49 49.39 30.70
C MET A 1 13.19 49.42 29.20
N ASP A 2 13.52 48.33 28.50
CA ASP A 2 12.62 47.29 28.02
C ASP A 2 11.39 47.75 27.22
N ASN A 3 11.57 47.66 25.90
CA ASN A 3 10.55 47.69 24.86
C ASN A 3 9.79 46.36 24.81
N GLU A 4 8.46 46.40 24.93
CA GLU A 4 7.58 45.25 24.68
C GLU A 4 7.41 45.03 23.17
N VAL A 5 7.86 43.86 22.70
CA VAL A 5 7.57 43.30 21.38
C VAL A 5 6.38 42.34 21.54
N GLY A 6 5.26 42.66 20.88
CA GLY A 6 4.09 41.80 20.80
C GLY A 6 4.39 40.50 20.05
N ALA A 7 4.37 39.38 20.77
CA ALA A 7 4.48 38.04 20.21
C ALA A 7 3.09 37.50 19.84
N THR A 8 2.86 37.37 18.54
CA THR A 8 1.72 36.68 17.94
C THR A 8 1.76 35.18 18.30
N VAL A 9 0.85 34.73 19.18
CA VAL A 9 0.67 33.31 19.50
C VAL A 9 0.01 32.61 18.32
N ARG A 10 0.82 31.92 17.49
CA ARG A 10 0.34 31.00 16.47
C ARG A 10 0.12 29.64 17.11
N SER A 11 -1.13 29.28 17.34
CA SER A 11 -1.55 27.97 17.84
C SER A 11 -1.24 26.88 16.81
N ASN A 12 -0.08 26.23 16.93
CA ASN A 12 0.17 24.95 16.29
C ASN A 12 -0.25 23.83 17.27
N LEU A 13 -1.34 23.13 16.94
CA LEU A 13 -1.71 21.87 17.57
C LEU A 13 -0.53 20.88 17.48
N PRO A 14 -0.10 20.22 18.56
CA PRO A 14 0.99 19.26 18.49
C PRO A 14 0.47 17.90 17.99
N LEU A 15 0.80 17.57 16.75
CA LEU A 15 0.68 16.21 16.17
C LEU A 15 1.79 15.26 16.68
N GLU A 16 2.47 15.62 17.77
CA GLU A 16 3.70 14.99 18.28
C GLU A 16 3.43 13.87 19.30
N MET A 17 2.21 13.73 19.82
CA MET A 17 1.97 12.88 21.00
C MET A 17 1.80 11.37 20.71
N ILE A 18 1.81 10.94 19.44
CA ILE A 18 1.68 9.52 19.07
C ILE A 18 3.07 8.86 18.83
N TRP A 19 4.15 9.66 18.86
CA TRP A 19 5.48 9.23 18.39
C TRP A 19 6.46 8.77 19.48
N GLU A 20 6.09 8.81 20.77
CA GLU A 20 7.03 8.54 21.88
C GLU A 20 7.30 7.06 22.15
N ILE A 21 6.67 6.13 21.42
CA ILE A 21 7.07 4.72 21.45
C ILE A 21 8.01 4.47 20.27
N PRO A 22 9.35 4.40 20.46
CA PRO A 22 10.31 4.34 19.36
C PRO A 22 10.05 3.16 18.42
N ILE A 23 9.48 2.07 18.93
CA ILE A 23 9.09 0.89 18.15
C ILE A 23 7.93 1.21 17.20
N ILE A 24 6.90 1.93 17.66
CA ILE A 24 5.72 2.26 16.85
C ILE A 24 6.06 3.37 15.85
N GLY A 25 6.86 4.36 16.26
CA GLY A 25 7.34 5.41 15.37
C GLY A 25 8.18 4.86 14.22
N ASP A 26 9.15 3.98 14.52
CA ASP A 26 9.91 3.27 13.49
C ASP A 26 9.02 2.36 12.65
N PHE A 27 8.02 1.74 13.27
CA PHE A 27 7.13 0.82 12.58
C PHE A 27 6.29 1.54 11.52
N ILE A 28 5.84 2.74 11.87
CA ILE A 28 5.02 3.56 10.99
C ILE A 28 5.95 4.22 9.95
N THR A 29 7.05 4.86 10.33
CA THR A 29 7.87 5.69 9.43
C THR A 29 8.63 4.94 8.32
N LYS A 30 9.09 3.71 8.55
CA LYS A 30 9.88 2.93 7.57
C LYS A 30 9.14 2.71 6.23
N PRO A 31 7.90 2.19 6.21
CA PRO A 31 7.15 2.03 4.96
C PRO A 31 6.86 3.38 4.27
N PHE A 32 6.72 4.49 5.00
CA PHE A 32 6.56 5.82 4.41
C PHE A 32 7.83 6.36 3.75
N LYS A 33 9.03 6.06 4.29
CA LYS A 33 10.30 6.42 3.64
C LYS A 33 10.52 5.64 2.35
N ALA A 34 10.13 4.36 2.32
CA ALA A 34 10.13 3.53 1.12
C ALA A 34 9.09 4.00 0.07
N ALA A 35 8.15 4.89 0.44
CA ALA A 35 7.10 5.37 -0.45
C ALA A 35 7.57 6.16 -1.68
N LYS A 36 8.82 6.60 -1.67
CA LYS A 36 9.44 7.31 -2.79
C LYS A 36 9.69 6.41 -4.01
N LEU A 37 9.74 5.08 -3.81
CA LEU A 37 9.97 4.08 -4.86
C LEU A 37 8.69 3.36 -5.28
N TYR A 38 7.54 4.03 -5.12
CA TYR A 38 6.24 3.50 -5.49
C TYR A 38 5.66 4.23 -6.69
N GLU A 39 5.19 3.45 -7.66
CA GLU A 39 4.32 3.92 -8.72
C GLU A 39 3.00 4.44 -8.12
N PHE A 40 2.27 5.23 -8.90
CA PHE A 40 0.97 5.78 -8.51
C PHE A 40 0.02 4.72 -7.90
N TYR A 41 -0.06 3.53 -8.51
CA TYR A 41 -0.94 2.46 -8.06
C TYR A 41 -0.58 1.92 -6.68
N ASP A 42 0.71 1.81 -6.36
CA ASP A 42 1.17 1.33 -5.04
C ASP A 42 0.89 2.37 -3.95
N ARG A 43 0.95 3.67 -4.29
CA ARG A 43 0.59 4.77 -3.38
C ARG A 43 -0.89 4.74 -2.98
N LEU A 44 -1.77 4.15 -3.78
CA LEU A 44 -3.19 3.97 -3.41
C LEU A 44 -3.38 2.95 -2.27
N HIS A 45 -2.51 1.95 -2.16
CA HIS A 45 -2.51 1.05 -0.99
C HIS A 45 -2.14 1.82 0.27
N LEU A 46 -1.19 2.76 0.16
CA LEU A 46 -0.79 3.62 1.27
C LEU A 46 -1.91 4.59 1.67
N PHE A 47 -2.60 5.15 0.68
CA PHE A 47 -3.83 5.92 0.94
C PHE A 47 -4.89 5.08 1.66
N THR A 48 -5.02 3.80 1.31
CA THR A 48 -5.94 2.87 1.98
C THR A 48 -5.56 2.63 3.44
N VAL A 49 -4.26 2.60 3.78
CA VAL A 49 -3.79 2.58 5.18
C VAL A 49 -4.28 3.81 5.93
N TYR A 50 -4.14 5.01 5.36
CA TYR A 50 -4.63 6.25 6.00
C TYR A 50 -6.15 6.27 6.14
N LEU A 51 -6.88 5.83 5.11
CA LEU A 51 -8.34 5.73 5.11
C LEU A 51 -8.82 4.78 6.22
N LEU A 52 -8.22 3.59 6.33
CA LEU A 52 -8.55 2.63 7.37
C LEU A 52 -8.17 3.15 8.76
N GLY A 53 -7.02 3.81 8.91
CA GLY A 53 -6.62 4.46 10.15
C GLY A 53 -7.62 5.53 10.60
N PHE A 54 -8.16 6.31 9.65
CA PHE A 54 -9.25 7.24 9.92
C PHE A 54 -10.53 6.50 10.38
N PHE A 55 -10.89 5.37 9.77
CA PHE A 55 -12.04 4.57 10.23
C PHE A 55 -11.82 3.94 11.61
N VAL A 56 -10.60 3.54 11.97
CA VAL A 56 -10.28 3.10 13.35
C VAL A 56 -10.58 4.21 14.35
N LEU A 57 -10.09 5.43 14.08
CA LEU A 57 -10.35 6.58 14.95
C LEU A 57 -11.83 6.95 15.01
N LEU A 58 -12.49 7.00 13.85
CA LEU A 58 -13.91 7.35 13.74
C LEU A 58 -14.79 6.34 14.50
N THR A 59 -14.54 5.04 14.33
CA THR A 59 -15.34 4.00 14.98
C THR A 59 -14.96 3.76 16.45
N GLY A 60 -13.72 4.08 16.85
CA GLY A 60 -13.28 4.02 18.24
C GLY A 60 -13.68 5.22 19.10
N ALA A 61 -14.05 6.35 18.48
CA ALA A 61 -14.38 7.57 19.19
C ALA A 61 -15.78 7.52 19.83
N LYS A 62 -15.84 7.03 21.08
CA LYS A 62 -17.08 6.99 21.88
C LYS A 62 -17.73 8.37 22.10
N GLN A 63 -16.94 9.45 22.10
CA GLN A 63 -17.43 10.78 22.50
C GLN A 63 -18.32 11.47 21.45
N HIS A 64 -18.26 11.08 20.17
CA HIS A 64 -18.96 11.79 19.09
C HIS A 64 -20.41 11.34 18.86
N PHE A 65 -20.79 10.14 19.32
CA PHE A 65 -22.07 9.52 18.95
C PHE A 65 -23.04 9.31 20.13
N GLY A 66 -22.73 9.87 21.30
CA GLY A 66 -23.53 9.64 22.50
C GLY A 66 -23.37 8.23 23.04
N ASN A 67 -24.45 7.64 23.56
CA ASN A 67 -24.43 6.27 24.04
C ASN A 67 -24.34 5.29 22.86
N PRO A 68 -23.49 4.26 22.92
CA PRO A 68 -23.34 3.30 21.82
C PRO A 68 -24.60 2.41 21.63
N ILE A 69 -25.38 2.24 22.68
CA ILE A 69 -26.66 1.54 22.71
C ILE A 69 -27.59 2.27 23.67
N ASP A 70 -28.84 2.46 23.25
CA ASP A 70 -29.90 3.03 24.09
C ASP A 70 -31.08 2.06 24.14
N CYS A 71 -31.45 1.63 25.35
CA CYS A 71 -32.49 0.65 25.59
C CYS A 71 -33.74 1.28 26.21
N MET A 72 -34.92 0.82 25.82
CA MET A 72 -36.18 1.17 26.45
C MET A 72 -36.30 0.41 27.78
N LEU A 73 -36.14 1.14 28.88
CA LEU A 73 -36.17 0.59 30.24
C LEU A 73 -37.49 0.96 30.96
N PRO A 74 -37.94 0.15 31.93
CA PRO A 74 -39.01 0.54 32.84
C PRO A 74 -38.66 1.81 33.59
N LYS A 75 -39.65 2.68 33.84
CA LYS A 75 -39.46 4.00 34.47
C LYS A 75 -38.62 3.96 35.76
N GLN A 76 -38.85 2.95 36.61
CA GLN A 76 -38.10 2.77 37.87
C GLN A 76 -36.59 2.58 37.67
N HIS A 77 -36.18 1.92 36.59
CA HIS A 77 -34.76 1.72 36.25
C HIS A 77 -34.21 2.89 35.43
N ASP A 78 -35.06 3.55 34.65
CA ASP A 78 -34.65 4.69 33.81
C ASP A 78 -34.40 5.97 34.64
N ASP A 79 -35.16 6.17 35.72
CA ASP A 79 -35.03 7.33 36.61
C ASP A 79 -33.67 7.35 37.35
N LEU A 80 -33.07 6.18 37.57
CA LEU A 80 -31.75 6.05 38.21
C LEU A 80 -30.64 5.92 37.16
N LYS A 81 -29.82 6.97 37.01
CA LYS A 81 -28.73 7.03 36.04
C LYS A 81 -27.77 5.82 36.11
N SER A 82 -27.47 5.33 37.32
CA SER A 82 -26.59 4.17 37.52
C SER A 82 -27.16 2.87 36.94
N TRP A 83 -28.47 2.64 37.09
CA TRP A 83 -29.14 1.47 36.51
C TRP A 83 -29.21 1.55 34.99
N ARG A 84 -29.54 2.73 34.45
CA ARG A 84 -29.53 2.96 33.00
C ARG A 84 -28.17 2.66 32.39
N GLU A 85 -27.10 3.21 32.96
CA GLU A 85 -25.73 2.98 32.47
C GLU A 85 -25.29 1.52 32.63
N TYR A 86 -25.65 0.86 33.73
CA TYR A 86 -25.37 -0.56 33.94
C TYR A 86 -26.03 -1.43 32.87
N ILE A 87 -27.34 -1.25 32.63
CA ILE A 87 -28.10 -2.08 31.67
C ILE A 87 -27.63 -1.81 30.24
N HIS A 88 -27.37 -0.55 29.87
CA HIS A 88 -26.81 -0.22 28.55
C HIS A 88 -25.46 -0.89 28.34
N ASN A 89 -24.55 -0.83 29.32
CA ASN A 89 -23.26 -1.51 29.23
C ASN A 89 -23.42 -3.04 29.20
N PHE A 90 -24.32 -3.60 30.02
CA PHE A 90 -24.59 -5.03 30.03
C PHE A 90 -25.04 -5.52 28.64
N CYS A 91 -26.04 -4.86 28.06
CA CYS A 91 -26.53 -5.16 26.72
C CYS A 91 -25.45 -4.96 25.63
N LEU A 92 -24.60 -3.96 25.79
CA LEU A 92 -23.49 -3.72 24.88
C LEU A 92 -22.45 -4.83 24.91
N PHE A 93 -22.12 -5.39 26.08
CA PHE A 93 -21.04 -6.38 26.25
C PHE A 93 -21.51 -7.83 26.11
N TYR A 94 -22.60 -8.19 26.78
CA TYR A 94 -23.16 -9.55 26.77
C TYR A 94 -23.93 -9.88 25.49
N GLY A 95 -24.26 -8.84 24.72
CA GLY A 95 -24.72 -8.98 23.36
C GLY A 95 -26.21 -8.76 23.15
N THR A 96 -26.58 -8.68 21.89
CA THR A 96 -27.95 -8.38 21.46
C THR A 96 -28.41 -9.39 20.42
N PHE A 97 -29.72 -9.55 20.27
CA PHE A 97 -30.32 -10.47 19.31
C PHE A 97 -31.24 -9.73 18.33
N ARG A 98 -31.36 -10.27 17.12
CA ARG A 98 -32.31 -9.77 16.12
C ARG A 98 -33.72 -10.21 16.50
N TYR A 99 -34.70 -9.32 16.30
CA TYR A 99 -36.12 -9.66 16.42
C TYR A 99 -36.92 -8.95 15.32
N GLU A 100 -38.03 -9.56 14.89
CA GLU A 100 -38.94 -9.00 13.89
C GLU A 100 -40.17 -8.40 14.59
N VAL A 101 -40.56 -7.19 14.17
CA VAL A 101 -41.82 -6.57 14.61
C VAL A 101 -42.91 -7.01 13.63
N LYS A 102 -43.72 -8.02 13.98
CA LYS A 102 -44.87 -8.44 13.17
C LYS A 102 -46.16 -7.79 13.69
N ASN A 103 -46.88 -7.07 12.83
CA ASN A 103 -48.25 -6.57 13.05
C ASN A 103 -48.55 -5.97 14.44
N GLY A 104 -47.65 -5.13 14.97
CA GLY A 104 -47.87 -4.45 16.26
C GLY A 104 -47.77 -5.35 17.51
N THR A 105 -47.56 -6.66 17.33
CA THR A 105 -47.20 -7.60 18.39
C THR A 105 -45.74 -8.00 18.21
N SER A 106 -44.85 -7.38 18.96
CA SER A 106 -43.48 -7.87 19.09
C SER A 106 -43.51 -9.18 19.88
N GLU A 107 -43.56 -10.33 19.21
CA GLU A 107 -43.24 -11.60 19.86
C GLU A 107 -41.74 -11.59 20.18
N PHE A 108 -41.39 -11.04 21.34
CA PHE A 108 -40.08 -11.17 21.98
C PHE A 108 -39.86 -12.64 22.40
N GLY A 109 -39.74 -13.57 21.47
CA GLY A 109 -39.74 -14.99 21.85
C GLY A 109 -39.41 -16.05 20.79
N SER A 110 -39.35 -15.75 19.50
CA SER A 110 -38.89 -16.76 18.53
C SER A 110 -37.37 -16.66 18.35
N TYR A 111 -36.66 -17.37 19.21
CA TYR A 111 -35.21 -17.52 19.15
C TYR A 111 -34.84 -18.38 17.93
N SER A 112 -33.99 -17.84 17.07
CA SER A 112 -32.99 -18.66 16.39
C SER A 112 -31.67 -18.41 17.09
N ASP A 113 -31.09 -19.43 17.73
CA ASP A 113 -29.81 -19.37 18.47
C ASP A 113 -28.65 -18.79 17.62
N ASP A 114 -28.79 -18.77 16.30
CA ASP A 114 -27.84 -18.16 15.34
C ASP A 114 -27.97 -16.63 15.17
N GLY A 115 -28.82 -15.95 15.95
CA GLY A 115 -29.22 -14.55 15.71
C GLY A 115 -28.40 -13.46 16.40
N SER A 116 -27.35 -13.78 17.17
CA SER A 116 -26.61 -12.80 17.97
C SER A 116 -25.88 -11.73 17.13
N VAL A 117 -25.89 -10.49 17.60
CA VAL A 117 -25.34 -9.29 16.93
C VAL A 117 -24.28 -8.69 17.85
N ASN A 118 -23.05 -9.18 17.78
CA ASN A 118 -21.94 -8.70 18.63
C ASN A 118 -20.74 -8.14 17.83
N TYR A 119 -20.82 -8.07 16.50
CA TYR A 119 -19.69 -7.64 15.66
C TYR A 119 -19.29 -6.17 15.86
N TYR A 120 -20.21 -5.30 16.28
CA TYR A 120 -19.95 -3.86 16.44
C TYR A 120 -18.84 -3.58 17.47
N GLN A 121 -18.67 -4.47 18.46
CA GLN A 121 -17.59 -4.41 19.45
C GLN A 121 -16.22 -4.61 18.78
N TRP A 122 -16.18 -5.38 17.69
CA TRP A 122 -14.95 -5.80 17.00
C TRP A 122 -14.58 -4.91 15.82
N VAL A 123 -15.47 -4.02 15.37
CA VAL A 123 -15.25 -3.17 14.19
C VAL A 123 -13.95 -2.34 14.26
N PRO A 124 -13.62 -1.63 15.37
CA PRO A 124 -12.38 -0.86 15.43
C PRO A 124 -11.13 -1.76 15.38
N PHE A 125 -11.18 -2.93 16.02
CA PHE A 125 -10.09 -3.91 16.01
C PHE A 125 -9.93 -4.55 14.63
N PHE A 126 -11.03 -4.79 13.92
CA PHE A 126 -11.02 -5.27 12.56
C PHE A 126 -10.30 -4.29 11.64
N PHE A 127 -10.67 -3.00 11.65
CA PHE A 127 -9.97 -2.00 10.84
C PHE A 127 -8.49 -1.85 11.22
N ALA A 128 -8.15 -1.92 12.52
CA ALA A 128 -6.76 -1.88 12.97
C ALA A 128 -5.96 -3.08 12.43
N PHE A 129 -6.55 -4.27 12.43
CA PHE A 129 -5.95 -5.45 11.81
C PHE A 129 -5.75 -5.26 10.30
N GLN A 130 -6.74 -4.70 9.59
CA GLN A 130 -6.61 -4.41 8.16
C GLN A 130 -5.46 -3.42 7.88
N VAL A 131 -5.32 -2.36 8.69
CA VAL A 131 -4.18 -1.42 8.62
C VAL A 131 -2.86 -2.17 8.69
N CYS A 132 -2.69 -3.06 9.69
CA CYS A 132 -1.48 -3.86 9.84
C CYS A 132 -1.21 -4.73 8.59
N CYS A 133 -2.23 -5.40 8.06
CA CYS A 133 -2.08 -6.21 6.85
C CYS A 133 -1.68 -5.38 5.62
N PHE A 134 -2.28 -4.20 5.43
CA PHE A 134 -1.91 -3.30 4.34
C PHE A 134 -0.50 -2.71 4.50
N LEU A 135 0.04 -2.64 5.71
CA LEU A 135 1.43 -2.27 5.96
C LEU A 135 2.43 -3.37 5.57
N LEU A 136 2.06 -4.65 5.66
CA LEU A 136 2.98 -5.78 5.44
C LEU A 136 3.72 -5.74 4.09
N PRO A 137 3.07 -5.50 2.93
CA PRO A 137 3.80 -5.45 1.66
C PRO A 137 4.84 -4.33 1.60
N PHE A 138 4.56 -3.19 2.22
CA PHE A 138 5.51 -2.08 2.31
C PHE A 138 6.73 -2.44 3.15
N TRP A 139 6.52 -3.16 4.25
CA TRP A 139 7.60 -3.69 5.08
C TRP A 139 8.46 -4.70 4.35
N CYS A 140 7.84 -5.65 3.66
CA CYS A 140 8.54 -6.63 2.85
C CYS A 140 9.42 -5.95 1.81
N TRP A 141 8.89 -4.94 1.11
CA TRP A 141 9.66 -4.18 0.12
C TRP A 141 10.81 -3.40 0.75
N ALA A 142 10.56 -2.64 1.82
CA ALA A 142 11.59 -1.89 2.53
C ALA A 142 12.73 -2.79 3.07
N TYR A 143 12.39 -4.01 3.49
CA TYR A 143 13.39 -5.00 3.90
C TYR A 143 14.15 -5.57 2.70
N MET A 144 13.44 -5.98 1.64
CA MET A 144 14.03 -6.50 0.41
C MET A 144 14.97 -5.49 -0.26
N GLN A 145 14.69 -4.19 -0.18
CA GLN A 145 15.58 -3.14 -0.66
C GLN A 145 16.95 -3.14 -0.01
N LYS A 146 17.05 -3.52 1.27
CA LYS A 146 18.36 -3.62 1.95
C LYS A 146 19.21 -4.78 1.42
N LEU A 147 18.58 -5.75 0.77
CA LEU A 147 19.27 -6.86 0.11
C LEU A 147 19.74 -6.48 -1.30
N ILE A 148 19.28 -5.36 -1.84
CA ILE A 148 19.71 -4.83 -3.12
C ILE A 148 21.03 -4.07 -2.92
N TYR A 149 22.03 -4.36 -3.76
CA TYR A 149 23.37 -3.77 -3.65
C TYR A 149 23.41 -2.25 -3.92
N ILE A 150 22.38 -1.71 -4.59
CA ILE A 150 22.23 -0.30 -4.97
C ILE A 150 21.06 0.33 -4.20
N ASP A 151 21.34 1.43 -3.49
CA ASP A 151 20.29 2.20 -2.81
C ASP A 151 19.53 3.06 -3.83
N MET A 152 18.53 2.45 -4.46
CA MET A 152 17.66 3.15 -5.42
C MET A 152 16.92 4.32 -4.77
N ALA A 153 16.63 4.26 -3.47
CA ALA A 153 15.86 5.30 -2.77
C ALA A 153 16.71 6.56 -2.63
N PHE A 154 17.98 6.38 -2.27
CA PHE A 154 18.96 7.46 -2.22
C PHE A 154 19.14 8.12 -3.58
N ILE A 155 19.32 7.36 -4.67
CA ILE A 155 19.52 7.92 -6.02
C ILE A 155 18.30 8.75 -6.44
N VAL A 156 17.09 8.21 -6.27
CA VAL A 156 15.85 8.90 -6.64
C VAL A 156 15.66 10.18 -5.81
N ASP A 157 15.91 10.13 -4.50
CA ASP A 157 15.82 11.29 -3.61
C ASP A 157 16.88 12.36 -3.91
N TYR A 158 18.12 11.92 -4.15
CA TYR A 158 19.23 12.81 -4.50
C TYR A 158 18.97 13.49 -5.84
N ALA A 159 18.49 12.76 -6.84
CA ALA A 159 18.06 13.32 -8.11
C ALA A 159 16.92 14.33 -7.96
N GLY A 160 15.99 14.13 -7.01
CA GLY A 160 14.95 15.11 -6.67
C GLY A 160 15.52 16.38 -6.04
N LYS A 161 16.52 16.27 -5.17
CA LYS A 161 17.20 17.41 -4.52
C LYS A 161 18.02 18.28 -5.47
N ILE A 162 18.37 17.77 -6.65
CA ILE A 162 18.99 18.59 -7.72
C ILE A 162 18.03 19.72 -8.12
N ASN A 163 16.71 19.53 -7.99
CA ASN A 163 15.70 20.53 -8.34
C ASN A 163 15.65 21.75 -7.40
N SER A 164 16.06 21.60 -6.14
CA SER A 164 16.05 22.74 -5.20
C SER A 164 17.23 23.69 -5.40
N GLU A 165 18.24 23.29 -6.18
CA GLU A 165 19.42 24.11 -6.45
C GLU A 165 19.17 25.06 -7.62
N LYS A 166 19.32 26.36 -7.37
CA LYS A 166 19.10 27.41 -8.40
C LYS A 166 20.37 27.77 -9.18
N THR A 167 21.54 27.40 -8.67
CA THR A 167 22.83 27.73 -9.28
C THR A 167 23.26 26.64 -10.26
N PHE A 168 23.49 27.00 -11.53
CA PHE A 168 23.87 26.07 -12.59
C PHE A 168 25.12 25.23 -12.27
N ASP A 169 26.18 25.86 -11.74
CA ASP A 169 27.44 25.16 -11.45
C ASP A 169 27.28 24.10 -10.35
N LYS A 170 26.54 24.45 -9.29
CA LYS A 170 26.23 23.51 -8.19
C LYS A 170 25.32 22.37 -8.65
N THR A 171 24.39 22.65 -9.55
CA THR A 171 23.53 21.64 -10.18
C THR A 171 24.38 20.66 -10.98
N LYS A 172 25.29 21.16 -11.83
CA LYS A 172 26.21 20.33 -12.62
C LYS A 172 27.11 19.46 -11.73
N GLU A 173 27.65 20.02 -10.66
CA GLU A 173 28.46 19.29 -9.68
C GLU A 173 27.66 18.17 -8.99
N LYS A 174 26.41 18.44 -8.58
CA LYS A 174 25.53 17.44 -7.98
C LYS A 174 25.18 16.32 -8.97
N VAL A 175 24.89 16.68 -10.23
CA VAL A 175 24.65 15.69 -11.29
C VAL A 175 25.88 14.81 -11.49
N ASP A 176 27.08 15.40 -11.58
CA ASP A 176 28.32 14.66 -11.78
C ASP A 176 28.64 13.70 -10.62
N ARG A 177 28.42 14.14 -9.38
CA ARG A 177 28.53 13.28 -8.18
C ARG A 177 27.55 12.11 -8.23
N LEU A 178 26.30 12.36 -8.59
CA LEU A 178 25.27 11.32 -8.71
C LEU A 178 25.61 10.32 -9.83
N VAL A 179 26.01 10.83 -11.00
CA VAL A 179 26.42 10.03 -12.15
C VAL A 179 27.63 9.17 -11.80
N SER A 180 28.60 9.74 -11.07
CA SER A 180 29.77 8.98 -10.62
C SER A 180 29.40 7.85 -9.68
N TYR A 181 28.54 8.11 -8.70
CA TYR A 181 27.99 7.08 -7.81
C TYR A 181 27.27 5.98 -8.60
N MET A 182 26.36 6.33 -9.52
CA MET A 182 25.64 5.36 -10.35
C MET A 182 26.60 4.53 -11.22
N HIS A 183 27.59 5.19 -11.82
CA HIS A 183 28.55 4.56 -12.71
C HIS A 183 29.44 3.55 -11.98
N ASP A 184 29.97 3.92 -10.82
CA ASP A 184 30.79 3.04 -9.99
C ASP A 184 30.00 1.81 -9.54
N HIS A 185 28.73 2.00 -9.18
CA HIS A 185 27.84 0.90 -8.79
C HIS A 185 27.52 -0.05 -9.95
N PHE A 186 27.23 0.45 -11.15
CA PHE A 186 26.99 -0.41 -12.32
C PHE A 186 28.25 -1.17 -12.75
N LYS A 187 29.44 -0.58 -12.59
CA LYS A 187 30.72 -1.23 -12.89
C LYS A 187 31.10 -2.27 -11.83
N TYR A 188 31.03 -1.93 -10.54
CA TYR A 188 31.36 -2.82 -9.43
C TYR A 188 30.54 -4.10 -9.44
N ARG A 189 29.25 -3.96 -9.76
CA ARG A 189 28.33 -5.08 -9.93
C ARG A 189 28.80 -6.14 -10.93
N ARG A 190 29.50 -5.74 -11.99
CA ARG A 190 30.00 -6.66 -13.02
C ARG A 190 31.25 -7.42 -12.57
N ALA A 191 32.04 -6.82 -11.68
CA ALA A 191 33.31 -7.39 -11.20
C ALA A 191 33.15 -8.50 -10.15
N HIS A 192 32.10 -8.45 -9.33
CA HIS A 192 31.85 -9.47 -8.28
C HIS A 192 30.81 -10.51 -8.71
N LYS A 193 31.26 -11.57 -9.40
CA LYS A 193 30.48 -12.81 -9.65
C LYS A 193 31.01 -14.03 -8.88
N MET A 194 31.71 -13.83 -7.75
CA MET A 194 32.31 -14.91 -6.98
C MET A 194 31.42 -15.27 -5.76
N GLY A 195 30.80 -16.46 -5.80
CA GLY A 195 30.00 -17.07 -4.73
C GLY A 195 28.55 -17.42 -5.12
N TYR A 196 28.03 -18.57 -4.63
CA TYR A 196 26.69 -19.10 -4.98
C TYR A 196 25.54 -18.15 -4.63
N PHE A 197 25.57 -17.49 -3.46
CA PHE A 197 24.57 -16.50 -3.04
C PHE A 197 24.76 -15.13 -3.71
N SER A 198 26.01 -14.78 -4.03
CA SER A 198 26.39 -13.55 -4.74
C SER A 198 25.86 -13.57 -6.19
N TRP A 199 25.85 -14.73 -6.84
CA TRP A 199 25.29 -14.85 -8.19
C TRP A 199 23.81 -14.45 -8.30
N ILE A 200 22.99 -14.70 -7.27
CA ILE A 200 21.57 -14.36 -7.26
C ILE A 200 21.37 -12.86 -7.03
N THR A 201 22.02 -12.27 -6.03
CA THR A 201 21.83 -10.85 -5.65
C THR A 201 22.49 -9.87 -6.62
N PHE A 202 23.54 -10.29 -7.33
CA PHE A 202 24.21 -9.49 -8.36
C PHE A 202 23.62 -9.70 -9.78
N ASN A 203 22.62 -10.58 -9.93
CA ASN A 203 21.93 -10.78 -11.21
C ASN A 203 21.14 -9.53 -11.62
N SER A 204 21.13 -9.24 -12.93
CA SER A 204 20.59 -8.01 -13.50
C SER A 204 19.10 -7.83 -13.51
N ALA A 205 18.40 -8.86 -13.07
CA ALA A 205 16.97 -8.85 -12.94
C ALA A 205 16.52 -8.98 -11.48
N PHE A 206 17.45 -9.09 -10.50
CA PHE A 206 17.10 -9.43 -9.12
C PHE A 206 16.18 -8.36 -8.47
N PRO A 207 16.56 -7.07 -8.41
CA PRO A 207 15.66 -5.97 -8.03
C PRO A 207 14.32 -5.96 -8.76
N SER A 208 14.34 -6.18 -10.07
CA SER A 208 13.12 -6.17 -10.90
C SER A 208 12.18 -7.33 -10.57
N VAL A 209 12.73 -8.51 -10.27
CA VAL A 209 11.97 -9.69 -9.83
C VAL A 209 11.41 -9.47 -8.43
N LEU A 210 12.20 -8.96 -7.49
CA LEU A 210 11.73 -8.64 -6.14
C LEU A 210 10.57 -7.63 -6.17
N TYR A 211 10.69 -6.57 -6.97
CA TYR A 211 9.62 -5.59 -7.12
C TYR A 211 8.36 -6.22 -7.73
N SER A 212 8.52 -7.12 -8.70
CA SER A 212 7.40 -7.89 -9.27
C SER A 212 6.72 -8.78 -8.23
N ILE A 213 7.48 -9.41 -7.34
CA ILE A 213 6.93 -10.21 -6.22
C ILE A 213 6.16 -9.30 -5.25
N THR A 214 6.68 -8.11 -4.95
CA THR A 214 5.97 -7.12 -4.11
C THR A 214 4.64 -6.72 -4.74
N LYS A 215 4.58 -6.49 -6.06
CA LYS A 215 3.31 -6.21 -6.78
C LYS A 215 2.28 -7.31 -6.62
N LEU A 216 2.72 -8.57 -6.76
CA LEU A 216 1.86 -9.74 -6.53
C LEU A 216 1.38 -9.78 -5.08
N PHE A 217 2.24 -9.46 -4.12
CA PHE A 217 1.87 -9.43 -2.72
C PHE A 217 0.84 -8.34 -2.38
N PHE A 218 0.90 -7.16 -3.02
CA PHE A 218 -0.15 -6.15 -2.94
C PHE A 218 -1.50 -6.64 -3.45
N ILE A 219 -1.52 -7.33 -4.60
CA ILE A 219 -2.75 -7.92 -5.17
C ILE A 219 -3.31 -8.98 -4.22
N THR A 220 -2.48 -9.91 -3.77
CA THR A 220 -2.88 -10.96 -2.83
C THR A 220 -3.44 -10.36 -1.55
N ASN A 221 -2.78 -9.34 -0.99
CA ASN A 221 -3.29 -8.65 0.20
C ASN A 221 -4.68 -8.06 -0.05
N VAL A 222 -4.90 -7.31 -1.14
CA VAL A 222 -6.24 -6.73 -1.41
C VAL A 222 -7.31 -7.81 -1.60
N ILE A 223 -7.02 -8.89 -2.31
CA ILE A 223 -7.97 -10.00 -2.48
C ILE A 223 -8.32 -10.63 -1.13
N VAL A 224 -7.32 -10.88 -0.28
CA VAL A 224 -7.53 -11.37 1.09
C VAL A 224 -8.39 -10.39 1.88
N GLN A 225 -8.14 -9.09 1.79
CA GLN A 225 -8.92 -8.07 2.49
C GLN A 225 -10.38 -7.99 2.03
N ILE A 226 -10.65 -8.12 0.72
CA ILE A 226 -12.01 -8.22 0.20
C ILE A 226 -12.71 -9.44 0.81
N ASN A 227 -12.06 -10.61 0.82
CA ASN A 227 -12.62 -11.82 1.41
C ASN A 227 -12.85 -11.69 2.92
N LEU A 228 -11.94 -11.02 3.64
CA LEU A 228 -12.08 -10.74 5.08
C LEU A 228 -13.29 -9.83 5.35
N VAL A 229 -13.48 -8.77 4.57
CA VAL A 229 -14.66 -7.89 4.69
C VAL A 229 -15.94 -8.68 4.41
N CYS A 230 -15.97 -9.48 3.34
CA CYS A 230 -17.12 -10.31 3.02
C CYS A 230 -17.43 -11.34 4.12
N LYS A 231 -16.42 -11.96 4.72
CA LYS A 231 -16.60 -12.91 5.83
C LYS A 231 -17.04 -12.21 7.12
N PHE A 232 -16.47 -11.05 7.42
CA PHE A 232 -16.81 -10.27 8.62
C PHE A 232 -18.28 -9.79 8.59
N LEU A 233 -18.79 -9.48 7.41
CA LEU A 233 -20.19 -9.10 7.19
C LEU A 233 -21.12 -10.29 6.96
N ASP A 234 -20.61 -11.52 7.04
CA ASP A 234 -21.33 -12.76 6.74
C ASP A 234 -22.00 -12.77 5.35
N LEU A 235 -21.39 -12.06 4.40
CA LEU A 235 -21.84 -11.96 3.01
C LEU A 235 -21.48 -13.23 2.22
N LEU A 236 -20.36 -13.88 2.55
CA LEU A 236 -19.72 -14.88 1.69
C LEU A 236 -20.46 -16.24 1.66
N GLU A 237 -21.12 -16.64 2.75
CA GLU A 237 -21.91 -17.90 2.81
C GLU A 237 -23.21 -17.82 1.97
N LYS A 238 -23.63 -16.62 1.56
CA LYS A 238 -24.75 -16.42 0.62
C LYS A 238 -24.33 -15.99 -0.78
N PHE A 239 -23.05 -15.64 -0.98
CA PHE A 239 -22.51 -15.17 -2.26
C PHE A 239 -21.82 -16.27 -3.07
N ILE A 240 -21.15 -17.22 -2.40
CA ILE A 240 -20.30 -18.23 -3.06
C ILE A 240 -20.97 -19.62 -3.07
N THR A 241 -21.83 -19.92 -2.10
CA THR A 241 -22.62 -21.15 -2.08
C THR A 241 -23.93 -20.92 -2.85
N PRO A 242 -24.15 -21.56 -4.02
CA PRO A 242 -25.51 -21.68 -4.54
C PRO A 242 -26.30 -22.46 -3.49
N PRO A 243 -27.49 -22.01 -3.05
CA PRO A 243 -28.27 -22.83 -2.14
C PRO A 243 -28.62 -24.11 -2.85
N THR A 244 -28.28 -25.21 -2.21
CA THR A 244 -28.91 -26.48 -2.49
C THR A 244 -30.37 -26.36 -2.07
N ARG A 245 -31.22 -26.16 -3.09
CA ARG A 245 -32.69 -26.04 -3.11
C ARG A 245 -33.24 -24.63 -2.89
N THR A 246 -33.74 -24.08 -4.00
CA THR A 246 -34.48 -22.81 -4.23
C THR A 246 -33.60 -21.55 -4.36
N PRO A 247 -33.72 -20.78 -5.45
CA PRO A 247 -32.72 -19.79 -5.83
C PRO A 247 -32.79 -18.51 -4.97
N PRO A 248 -31.67 -17.96 -4.46
CA PRO A 248 -31.61 -16.65 -3.86
C PRO A 248 -31.02 -15.71 -4.92
N GLU A 249 -31.92 -14.97 -5.55
CA GLU A 249 -31.62 -13.92 -6.51
C GLU A 249 -30.73 -12.85 -5.86
N PHE A 250 -29.40 -12.98 -5.95
CA PHE A 250 -28.51 -11.96 -5.40
C PHE A 250 -27.48 -11.41 -6.37
N TYR A 251 -27.30 -11.98 -7.57
CA TYR A 251 -26.39 -11.40 -8.57
C TYR A 251 -26.93 -11.49 -9.99
N SER A 252 -27.97 -10.69 -10.25
CA SER A 252 -28.07 -10.07 -11.56
C SER A 252 -28.20 -8.56 -11.37
N PHE A 253 -27.43 -7.81 -12.15
CA PHE A 253 -27.53 -6.36 -12.33
C PHE A 253 -28.93 -5.88 -12.78
N THR A 254 -29.89 -6.80 -12.95
CA THR A 254 -31.28 -6.57 -13.35
C THR A 254 -32.30 -6.62 -12.21
N ASP A 255 -31.90 -6.75 -10.94
CA ASP A 255 -32.89 -6.85 -9.87
C ASP A 255 -33.34 -5.48 -9.33
N LYS A 256 -34.09 -4.77 -10.18
CA LYS A 256 -34.76 -3.51 -9.85
C LYS A 256 -35.75 -3.66 -8.68
N GLN A 257 -36.18 -4.87 -8.33
CA GLN A 257 -37.19 -5.12 -7.30
C GLN A 257 -36.65 -4.97 -5.87
N LYS A 258 -35.40 -5.35 -5.59
CA LYS A 258 -34.80 -5.13 -4.26
C LYS A 258 -34.34 -3.68 -4.06
N PHE A 259 -33.87 -3.02 -5.12
CA PHE A 259 -33.64 -1.56 -5.09
C PHE A 259 -34.94 -0.75 -5.01
N ALA A 260 -36.05 -1.26 -5.57
CA ALA A 260 -37.39 -0.67 -5.39
C ALA A 260 -37.97 -0.96 -4.00
N ALA A 261 -37.67 -2.11 -3.39
CA ALA A 261 -38.05 -2.43 -2.02
C ALA A 261 -37.37 -1.49 -0.99
N ILE A 262 -36.15 -1.01 -1.29
CA ILE A 262 -35.44 0.05 -0.54
C ILE A 262 -36.23 1.39 -0.55
N LEU A 263 -37.08 1.62 -1.56
CA LEU A 263 -37.91 2.83 -1.70
C LEU A 263 -39.32 2.69 -1.09
N THR A 264 -39.72 1.49 -0.65
CA THR A 264 -41.02 1.29 0.04
C THR A 264 -40.92 1.57 1.53
N GLU A 265 -41.81 2.45 2.01
CA GLU A 265 -41.65 3.28 3.21
C GLU A 265 -41.70 2.62 4.61
N ASN A 266 -41.85 1.29 4.79
CA ASN A 266 -42.28 0.75 6.10
C ASN A 266 -41.52 -0.46 6.69
N ALA A 267 -40.26 -0.70 6.34
CA ALA A 267 -39.46 -1.74 7.00
C ALA A 267 -38.46 -1.15 8.02
N TYR A 268 -38.76 -1.27 9.32
CA TYR A 268 -37.75 -1.13 10.36
C TYR A 268 -36.74 -2.29 10.20
N ASN A 269 -35.44 -1.99 10.12
CA ASN A 269 -34.35 -2.90 9.70
C ASN A 269 -34.25 -3.17 8.17
N ARG A 270 -34.06 -2.11 7.37
CA ARG A 270 -33.81 -2.19 5.91
C ARG A 270 -32.63 -3.08 5.49
N PHE A 271 -31.64 -3.27 6.37
CA PHE A 271 -30.50 -4.15 6.13
C PHE A 271 -30.46 -5.26 7.18
N GLN A 272 -30.54 -6.52 6.73
CA GLN A 272 -30.48 -7.71 7.59
C GLN A 272 -29.15 -7.82 8.37
N TYR A 273 -28.07 -7.25 7.82
CA TYR A 273 -26.72 -7.30 8.35
C TYR A 273 -26.43 -6.23 9.41
N PHE A 274 -27.02 -5.04 9.24
CA PHE A 274 -26.85 -3.89 10.13
C PHE A 274 -28.18 -3.48 10.77
N PRO A 275 -28.71 -4.25 11.74
CA PRO A 275 -29.94 -3.89 12.43
C PRO A 275 -29.72 -2.61 13.24
N ILE A 276 -30.63 -1.67 13.13
CA ILE A 276 -30.67 -0.48 13.98
C ILE A 276 -31.37 -0.82 15.29
N LEU A 277 -32.35 -1.74 15.22
CA LEU A 277 -33.19 -2.15 16.32
C LEU A 277 -32.90 -3.60 16.70
N VAL A 278 -32.57 -3.82 17.96
CA VAL A 278 -32.18 -5.12 18.51
C VAL A 278 -32.86 -5.37 19.86
N GLY A 279 -32.99 -6.64 20.23
CA GLY A 279 -33.43 -7.05 21.55
C GLY A 279 -32.23 -7.32 22.45
N CYS A 280 -32.37 -7.00 23.74
CA CYS A 280 -31.44 -7.40 24.78
C CYS A 280 -32.18 -8.15 25.87
N GLU A 281 -31.60 -9.24 26.36
CA GLU A 281 -32.07 -9.96 27.54
C GLU A 281 -31.05 -9.78 28.65
N TYR A 282 -31.47 -9.19 29.77
CA TYR A 282 -30.62 -8.94 30.94
C TYR A 282 -31.23 -9.57 32.19
N GLN A 283 -30.38 -10.05 33.09
CA GLN A 283 -30.82 -10.72 34.32
C GLN A 283 -30.65 -9.78 35.50
N LEU A 284 -31.73 -9.59 36.27
CA LEU A 284 -31.68 -8.89 37.55
C LEU A 284 -31.92 -9.86 38.70
N GLN A 285 -31.17 -9.68 39.78
CA GLN A 285 -31.39 -10.40 41.01
C GLN A 285 -32.43 -9.65 41.85
N GLU A 286 -33.68 -10.12 41.85
CA GLU A 286 -34.75 -9.53 42.68
C GLU A 286 -34.70 -10.03 44.13
N SER A 287 -34.19 -11.25 44.36
CA SER A 287 -34.01 -11.83 45.70
C SER A 287 -32.83 -12.82 45.75
N VAL A 288 -32.43 -13.22 46.96
CA VAL A 288 -31.22 -14.04 47.20
C VAL A 288 -31.13 -15.28 46.31
N ASN A 289 -32.26 -15.91 45.97
CA ASN A 289 -32.32 -17.11 45.13
C ASN A 289 -33.19 -16.95 43.85
N LYS A 290 -33.48 -15.73 43.40
CA LYS A 290 -34.33 -15.51 42.22
C LYS A 290 -33.71 -14.48 41.27
N PHE A 291 -33.23 -14.98 40.14
CA PHE A 291 -32.89 -14.18 38.97
C PHE A 291 -34.12 -14.09 38.06
N VAL A 292 -34.43 -12.89 37.59
CA VAL A 292 -35.52 -12.63 36.64
C VAL A 292 -34.92 -12.06 35.36
N ASN A 293 -35.28 -12.69 34.24
CA ASN A 293 -34.88 -12.21 32.92
C ASN A 293 -35.83 -11.10 32.48
N HIS A 294 -35.25 -9.95 32.15
CA HIS A 294 -35.95 -8.83 31.56
C HIS A 294 -35.52 -8.69 30.10
N LYS A 295 -36.47 -8.32 29.24
CA LYS A 295 -36.20 -8.04 27.84
C LYS A 295 -36.39 -6.55 27.58
N ALA A 296 -35.41 -5.94 26.93
CA ALA A 296 -35.47 -4.55 26.50
C ALA A 296 -35.29 -4.43 24.99
N GLN A 297 -35.99 -3.47 24.41
CA GLN A 297 -35.79 -3.03 23.04
C GLN A 297 -34.68 -1.99 23.02
N CYS A 298 -33.64 -2.20 22.21
CA CYS A 298 -32.50 -1.29 22.12
C CYS A 298 -32.27 -0.79 20.70
N ILE A 299 -31.74 0.43 20.59
CA ILE A 299 -31.30 1.05 19.36
C ILE A 299 -29.77 1.11 19.38
N ILE A 300 -29.13 0.78 18.26
CA ILE A 300 -27.67 0.89 18.06
C ILE A 300 -27.40 1.94 16.97
N PRO A 301 -27.28 3.24 17.33
CA PRO A 301 -27.07 4.31 16.35
C PRO A 301 -25.77 4.14 15.55
N MET A 302 -24.74 3.60 16.20
CA MET A 302 -23.42 3.37 15.60
C MET A 302 -23.48 2.47 14.35
N ASN A 303 -24.49 1.62 14.27
CA ASN A 303 -24.59 0.64 13.21
C ASN A 303 -24.92 1.25 11.84
N VAL A 304 -25.64 2.38 11.83
CA VAL A 304 -25.93 3.14 10.59
C VAL A 304 -24.63 3.66 9.96
N ILE A 305 -23.67 4.08 10.78
CA ILE A 305 -22.38 4.58 10.32
C ILE A 305 -21.52 3.43 9.81
N ASN A 306 -21.45 2.34 10.58
CA ASN A 306 -20.74 1.13 10.18
C ASN A 306 -21.24 0.62 8.82
N GLU A 307 -22.56 0.57 8.61
CA GLU A 307 -23.16 0.20 7.33
C GLU A 307 -22.58 1.00 6.16
N LYS A 308 -22.51 2.33 6.28
CA LYS A 308 -21.97 3.18 5.21
C LYS A 308 -20.46 3.03 5.03
N ILE A 309 -19.71 2.91 6.12
CA ILE A 309 -18.26 2.68 6.07
C ILE A 309 -17.95 1.38 5.35
N PHE A 310 -18.62 0.27 5.71
CA PHE A 310 -18.34 -1.05 5.14
C PHE A 310 -18.74 -1.12 3.66
N ILE A 311 -19.86 -0.52 3.25
CA ILE A 311 -20.25 -0.43 1.84
C ILE A 311 -19.22 0.39 1.04
N GLY A 312 -18.84 1.57 1.56
CA GLY A 312 -17.84 2.43 0.92
C GLY A 312 -16.48 1.74 0.79
N LEU A 313 -16.04 1.06 1.85
CA LEU A 313 -14.79 0.30 1.87
C LEU A 313 -14.81 -0.85 0.86
N TYR A 314 -15.91 -1.61 0.76
CA TYR A 314 -16.02 -2.72 -0.19
C TYR A 314 -15.81 -2.25 -1.64
N PHE A 315 -16.51 -1.20 -2.06
CA PHE A 315 -16.33 -0.63 -3.40
C PHE A 315 -14.93 -0.04 -3.60
N TRP A 316 -14.38 0.62 -2.58
CA TRP A 316 -13.01 1.13 -2.62
C TRP A 316 -12.00 0.00 -2.85
N LEU A 317 -12.14 -1.12 -2.14
CA LEU A 317 -11.26 -2.29 -2.29
C LEU A 317 -11.38 -2.95 -3.67
N LEU A 318 -12.57 -2.98 -4.28
CA LEU A 318 -12.74 -3.44 -5.67
C LEU A 318 -12.02 -2.54 -6.68
N VAL A 319 -12.12 -1.22 -6.50
CA VAL A 319 -11.40 -0.25 -7.33
C VAL A 319 -9.89 -0.41 -7.14
N LEU A 320 -9.43 -0.53 -5.89
CA LEU A 320 -8.03 -0.74 -5.56
C LEU A 320 -7.49 -2.04 -6.18
N ALA A 321 -8.25 -3.14 -6.11
CA ALA A 321 -7.89 -4.41 -6.73
C ALA A 321 -7.71 -4.24 -8.25
N SER A 322 -8.68 -3.62 -8.91
CA SER A 322 -8.67 -3.38 -10.35
C SER A 322 -7.46 -2.52 -10.77
N LEU A 323 -7.22 -1.42 -10.06
CA LEU A 323 -6.08 -0.53 -10.30
C LEU A 323 -4.74 -1.21 -10.02
N SER A 324 -4.66 -2.10 -9.03
CA SER A 324 -3.45 -2.88 -8.71
C SER A 324 -3.13 -3.89 -9.81
N VAL A 325 -4.14 -4.56 -10.36
CA VAL A 325 -3.98 -5.46 -11.51
C VAL A 325 -3.49 -4.67 -12.73
N ILE A 326 -4.12 -3.53 -13.04
CA ILE A 326 -3.69 -2.65 -14.15
C ILE A 326 -2.24 -2.20 -13.95
N GLY A 327 -1.89 -1.72 -12.75
CA GLY A 327 -0.53 -1.31 -12.42
C GLY A 327 0.48 -2.43 -12.59
N THR A 328 0.15 -3.65 -12.14
CA THR A 328 1.02 -4.82 -12.27
C THR A 328 1.19 -5.25 -13.73
N ILE A 329 0.13 -5.24 -14.53
CA ILE A 329 0.20 -5.54 -15.97
C ILE A 329 1.08 -4.49 -16.68
N LYS A 330 0.90 -3.20 -16.36
CA LYS A 330 1.74 -2.12 -16.90
C LYS A 330 3.21 -2.30 -16.53
N TRP A 331 3.50 -2.66 -15.28
CA TRP A 331 4.85 -2.97 -14.82
C TRP A 331 5.46 -4.16 -15.58
N ILE A 332 4.74 -5.28 -15.70
CA ILE A 332 5.20 -6.47 -16.43
C ILE A 332 5.48 -6.13 -17.90
N PHE A 333 4.62 -5.33 -18.54
CA PHE A 333 4.83 -4.91 -19.91
C PHE A 333 6.04 -3.99 -20.07
N ARG A 334 6.23 -3.02 -19.14
CA ARG A 334 7.41 -2.13 -19.09
C ARG A 334 8.70 -2.94 -18.99
N ILE A 335 8.79 -3.90 -18.08
CA ILE A 335 10.04 -4.65 -17.88
C ILE A 335 10.31 -5.68 -18.99
N ARG A 336 9.25 -6.27 -19.58
CA ARG A 336 9.41 -7.31 -20.61
C ARG A 336 9.68 -6.76 -22.01
N SER A 337 9.22 -5.54 -22.30
CA SER A 337 9.32 -4.93 -23.62
C SER A 337 10.67 -4.26 -23.86
N ARG A 338 11.61 -5.02 -24.44
CA ARG A 338 12.94 -4.50 -24.83
C ARG A 338 12.86 -3.28 -25.75
N LYS A 339 11.97 -3.32 -26.74
CA LYS A 339 11.78 -2.23 -27.71
C LYS A 339 11.35 -0.92 -27.04
N LEU A 340 10.42 -1.00 -26.08
CA LEU A 340 9.97 0.20 -25.36
C LEU A 340 11.07 0.79 -24.48
N ASN A 341 11.87 -0.07 -23.84
CA ASN A 341 13.00 0.36 -23.04
C ASN A 341 14.07 1.03 -23.90
N GLU A 342 14.39 0.48 -25.08
CA GLU A 342 15.30 1.13 -26.04
C GLU A 342 14.79 2.50 -26.50
N VAL A 343 13.51 2.61 -26.85
CA VAL A 343 12.90 3.89 -27.28
C VAL A 343 12.88 4.90 -26.13
N MET A 344 12.59 4.46 -24.91
CA MET A 344 12.58 5.31 -23.72
C MET A 344 13.98 5.85 -23.42
N ILE A 345 15.01 5.00 -23.43
CA ILE A 345 16.40 5.44 -23.24
C ILE A 345 16.84 6.35 -24.38
N TYR A 346 16.51 6.01 -25.63
CA TYR A 346 16.82 6.87 -26.78
C TYR A 346 16.25 8.28 -26.61
N LYS A 347 14.99 8.41 -26.16
CA LYS A 347 14.38 9.72 -25.89
C LYS A 347 15.12 10.50 -24.80
N LEU A 348 15.67 9.82 -23.79
CA LEU A 348 16.43 10.46 -22.69
C LEU A 348 17.83 10.92 -23.11
N ILE A 349 18.46 10.26 -24.09
CA ILE A 349 19.80 10.63 -24.58
C ILE A 349 19.75 11.51 -25.84
N LYS A 350 18.60 11.65 -26.49
CA LYS A 350 18.46 12.29 -27.81
C LYS A 350 19.16 13.64 -27.93
N LYS A 351 18.97 14.55 -26.96
CA LYS A 351 19.60 15.89 -26.99
C LYS A 351 21.13 15.86 -27.06
N LYS A 352 21.76 14.80 -26.54
CA LYS A 352 23.21 14.61 -26.61
C LYS A 352 23.66 14.07 -27.97
N LEU A 353 22.78 13.35 -28.68
CA LEU A 353 23.07 12.79 -30.00
C LEU A 353 22.78 13.76 -31.15
N ASP A 354 21.92 14.76 -30.98
CA ASP A 354 21.49 15.67 -32.06
C ASP A 354 22.64 16.54 -32.66
N GLY A 355 23.87 16.46 -32.13
CA GLY A 355 25.06 17.16 -32.63
C GLY A 355 26.18 16.29 -33.22
N GLU A 356 26.07 14.95 -33.14
CA GLU A 356 27.10 14.01 -33.60
C GLU A 356 26.64 13.27 -34.87
N PRO A 357 27.52 13.05 -35.87
CA PRO A 357 27.17 12.24 -37.03
C PRO A 357 26.81 10.81 -36.57
N LEU A 358 25.69 10.28 -37.07
CA LEU A 358 25.20 8.95 -36.72
C LEU A 358 26.11 7.87 -37.34
N ASP A 359 27.23 7.58 -36.68
CA ASP A 359 28.15 6.53 -37.06
C ASP A 359 27.72 5.16 -36.52
N SER A 360 28.11 4.11 -37.23
CA SER A 360 27.92 2.70 -36.86
C SER A 360 28.42 2.38 -35.44
N ARG A 361 29.52 3.00 -35.00
CA ARG A 361 30.07 2.89 -33.64
C ARG A 361 29.14 3.47 -32.57
N LEU A 362 28.54 4.62 -32.83
CA LEU A 362 27.60 5.27 -31.89
C LEU A 362 26.35 4.42 -31.69
N GLN A 363 25.88 3.74 -32.76
CA GLN A 363 24.76 2.81 -32.67
C GLN A 363 25.08 1.58 -31.81
N ASP A 364 26.30 1.04 -31.90
CA ASP A 364 26.75 -0.08 -31.08
C ASP A 364 26.94 0.32 -29.60
N HIS A 365 27.53 1.50 -29.33
CA HIS A 365 27.61 2.07 -27.99
C HIS A 365 26.22 2.25 -27.36
N ARG A 366 25.22 2.70 -28.14
CA ARG A 366 23.84 2.83 -27.65
C ARG A 366 23.24 1.48 -27.27
N TYR A 367 23.39 0.46 -28.12
CA TYR A 367 22.87 -0.87 -27.85
C TYR A 367 23.53 -1.49 -26.61
N ASN A 368 24.86 -1.38 -26.52
CA ASN A 368 25.63 -1.87 -25.39
C ASN A 368 25.33 -1.12 -24.08
N PHE A 369 25.06 0.18 -24.16
CA PHE A 369 24.62 0.96 -23.01
C PHE A 369 23.31 0.43 -22.41
N VAL A 370 22.32 0.13 -23.25
CA VAL A 370 21.01 -0.37 -22.78
C VAL A 370 21.11 -1.80 -22.25
N HIS A 371 21.65 -2.72 -23.05
CA HIS A 371 21.56 -4.16 -22.76
C HIS A 371 22.69 -4.70 -21.90
N HIS A 372 23.88 -4.11 -21.96
CA HIS A 372 25.04 -4.60 -21.21
C HIS A 372 25.36 -3.72 -20.00
N TYR A 373 25.26 -2.40 -20.13
CA TYR A 373 25.63 -1.47 -19.04
C TYR A 373 24.48 -1.25 -18.03
N LEU A 374 23.31 -0.79 -18.48
CA LEU A 374 22.15 -0.55 -17.60
C LEU A 374 21.45 -1.84 -17.15
N CYS A 375 21.23 -2.77 -18.09
CA CYS A 375 20.45 -4.00 -17.88
C CYS A 375 19.05 -3.73 -17.26
N ALA A 376 18.36 -4.75 -16.73
CA ALA A 376 16.99 -4.56 -16.22
C ALA A 376 16.93 -3.72 -14.93
N ASP A 377 17.94 -3.80 -14.06
CA ASP A 377 17.99 -2.99 -12.82
C ASP A 377 18.18 -1.49 -13.08
N GLY A 378 19.05 -1.12 -14.03
CA GLY A 378 19.22 0.27 -14.44
C GLY A 378 17.95 0.81 -15.09
N ILE A 379 17.27 0.00 -15.90
CA ILE A 379 15.97 0.35 -16.48
C ILE A 379 14.91 0.57 -15.38
N LEU A 380 14.84 -0.30 -14.37
CA LEU A 380 13.94 -0.13 -13.24
C LEU A 380 14.20 1.18 -12.48
N LEU A 381 15.47 1.46 -12.18
CA LEU A 381 15.87 2.69 -11.50
C LEU A 381 15.49 3.94 -12.31
N ILE A 382 15.69 3.90 -13.63
CA ILE A 382 15.28 5.00 -14.53
C ILE A 382 13.77 5.21 -14.48
N TYR A 383 12.97 4.15 -14.48
CA TYR A 383 11.52 4.28 -14.31
C TYR A 383 11.14 4.93 -12.98
N PHE A 384 11.79 4.55 -11.87
CA PHE A 384 11.55 5.21 -10.58
C PHE A 384 11.96 6.69 -10.58
N MET A 385 13.08 7.03 -11.22
CA MET A 385 13.50 8.41 -11.39
C MET A 385 12.49 9.21 -12.22
N MET A 386 11.97 8.64 -13.31
CA MET A 386 10.99 9.29 -14.17
C MET A 386 9.66 9.53 -13.45
N ASP A 387 9.17 8.52 -12.72
CA ASP A 387 7.88 8.60 -12.04
C ASP A 387 7.92 9.53 -10.81
N THR A 388 9.08 9.74 -10.19
CA THR A 388 9.24 10.62 -9.02
C THR A 388 9.76 12.02 -9.36
N ASN A 389 10.74 12.15 -10.26
CA ASN A 389 11.41 13.43 -10.56
C ASN A 389 10.99 14.02 -11.92
N GLY A 390 10.26 13.27 -12.74
CA GLY A 390 9.82 13.68 -14.08
C GLY A 390 10.88 13.49 -15.17
N PHE A 391 10.41 13.47 -16.41
CA PHE A 391 11.22 13.12 -17.59
C PHE A 391 12.46 13.99 -17.79
N LEU A 392 12.32 15.32 -17.70
CA LEU A 392 13.41 16.27 -18.01
C LEU A 392 14.62 16.13 -17.06
N LYS A 393 14.39 15.74 -15.81
CA LYS A 393 15.46 15.57 -14.82
C LYS A 393 16.16 14.24 -14.99
N THR A 394 15.40 13.20 -15.28
CA THR A 394 16.00 11.92 -15.68
C THR A 394 16.81 12.06 -16.97
N GLU A 395 16.36 12.89 -17.93
CA GLU A 395 17.08 13.18 -19.16
C GLU A 395 18.48 13.78 -18.88
N GLU A 396 18.57 14.77 -17.99
CA GLU A 396 19.83 15.42 -17.61
C GLU A 396 20.84 14.42 -16.97
N VAL A 397 20.37 13.61 -16.02
CA VAL A 397 21.22 12.63 -15.32
C VAL A 397 21.63 11.48 -16.24
N ILE A 398 20.69 10.92 -17.02
CA ILE A 398 20.98 9.78 -17.91
C ILE A 398 21.80 10.21 -19.12
N GLY A 399 21.63 11.43 -19.61
CA GLY A 399 22.51 12.02 -20.62
C GLY A 399 23.95 12.13 -20.13
N ALA A 400 24.16 12.69 -18.93
CA ALA A 400 25.49 12.78 -18.33
C ALA A 400 26.11 11.39 -18.01
N LEU A 401 25.28 10.41 -17.62
CA LEU A 401 25.71 9.03 -17.43
C LEU A 401 26.17 8.37 -18.74
N PHE A 402 25.48 8.65 -19.84
CA PHE A 402 25.86 8.17 -21.17
C PHE A 402 27.17 8.79 -21.63
N ASP A 403 27.35 10.11 -21.46
CA ASP A 403 28.61 10.80 -21.78
C ASP A 403 29.78 10.18 -21.02
N LYS A 404 29.61 9.91 -19.71
CA LYS A 404 30.63 9.25 -18.88
C LYS A 404 30.95 7.84 -19.41
N TYR A 405 29.94 7.04 -19.74
CA TYR A 405 30.11 5.70 -20.32
C TYR A 405 30.89 5.74 -21.65
N VAL A 406 30.54 6.64 -22.56
CA VAL A 406 31.21 6.76 -23.86
C VAL A 406 32.65 7.24 -23.70
N SER A 407 32.91 8.20 -22.81
CA SER A 407 34.25 8.72 -22.57
C SER A 407 35.23 7.65 -22.08
N GLU A 408 34.77 6.74 -21.21
CA GLU A 408 35.57 5.62 -20.72
C GLU A 408 35.73 4.52 -21.79
N ALA A 409 34.68 4.25 -22.58
CA ALA A 409 34.77 3.31 -23.70
C ALA A 409 35.76 3.76 -24.78
N ALA A 410 35.90 5.07 -24.99
CA ALA A 410 36.88 5.66 -25.90
C ALA A 410 38.31 5.67 -25.33
N ALA A 411 38.47 5.65 -24.00
CA ALA A 411 39.77 5.62 -23.33
C ALA A 411 40.41 4.22 -23.30
N LEU A 412 39.65 3.15 -23.56
CA LEU A 412 40.16 1.80 -23.70
C LEU A 412 40.82 1.63 -25.09
N PRO A 413 42.08 1.17 -25.19
CA PRO A 413 42.73 0.96 -26.48
C PRO A 413 41.95 -0.06 -27.30
N SER A 414 41.56 0.30 -28.52
CA SER A 414 41.00 -0.63 -29.50
C SER A 414 42.01 -1.75 -29.76
N ALA A 415 41.63 -2.99 -29.44
CA ALA A 415 42.39 -4.16 -29.85
C ALA A 415 42.56 -4.16 -31.38
N PRO A 416 43.74 -4.53 -31.91
CA PRO A 416 43.97 -4.50 -33.35
C PRO A 416 43.04 -5.47 -34.07
N ASP A 417 42.41 -4.98 -35.15
CA ASP A 417 41.58 -5.76 -36.07
C ASP A 417 42.39 -6.90 -36.70
N HIS A 418 42.29 -8.12 -36.17
CA HIS A 418 42.76 -9.31 -36.86
C HIS A 418 41.65 -9.86 -37.76
N ALA A 419 41.84 -9.67 -39.06
CA ALA A 419 41.04 -10.24 -40.13
C ALA A 419 41.08 -11.79 -40.13
N THR A 420 39.89 -12.39 -40.32
CA THR A 420 39.58 -13.71 -40.92
C THR A 420 40.20 -15.00 -40.35
N SER A 421 39.39 -15.83 -39.65
CA SER A 421 38.86 -17.17 -40.07
C SER A 421 38.27 -17.95 -38.85
N PRO A 422 37.58 -19.11 -39.00
CA PRO A 422 36.16 -19.28 -38.69
C PRO A 422 35.84 -19.96 -37.35
N ARG A 423 34.60 -19.73 -36.89
CA ARG A 423 33.81 -20.45 -35.86
C ARG A 423 34.52 -21.60 -35.09
N THR A 424 34.74 -21.38 -33.80
CA THR A 424 34.45 -22.36 -32.74
C THR A 424 34.19 -21.62 -31.43
N GLY A 425 33.20 -22.08 -30.67
CA GLY A 425 32.78 -21.47 -29.41
C GLY A 425 33.85 -21.60 -28.33
N GLY A 426 33.99 -20.55 -27.52
CA GLY A 426 34.83 -20.53 -26.34
C GLY A 426 34.73 -19.18 -25.65
N TYR A 427 34.26 -19.18 -24.41
CA TYR A 427 34.33 -18.04 -23.51
C TYR A 427 35.78 -17.53 -23.45
N SER A 428 35.98 -16.22 -23.52
CA SER A 428 37.26 -15.61 -23.14
C SER A 428 36.98 -14.57 -22.07
N GLU A 429 37.28 -14.97 -20.83
CA GLU A 429 37.45 -14.06 -19.69
C GLU A 429 38.73 -13.25 -19.91
N LEU A 430 38.62 -11.93 -19.94
CA LEU A 430 39.78 -11.05 -19.85
C LEU A 430 40.16 -10.88 -18.38
N ASN A 431 41.32 -11.46 -18.02
CA ASN A 431 42.02 -11.25 -16.77
C ASN A 431 42.41 -9.77 -16.61
N TYR A 432 42.05 -9.18 -15.47
CA TYR A 432 42.58 -7.90 -14.99
C TYR A 432 43.19 -8.12 -13.61
N TYR A 433 44.51 -8.29 -13.56
CA TYR A 433 45.28 -8.15 -12.33
C TYR A 433 46.58 -7.42 -12.69
N ASP A 434 46.72 -6.20 -12.18
CA ASP A 434 48.02 -5.60 -11.94
C ASP A 434 48.07 -5.20 -10.46
N HIS A 435 48.93 -5.88 -9.71
CA HIS A 435 49.19 -5.64 -8.28
C HIS A 435 50.48 -4.81 -8.20
N PRO A 436 50.50 -3.65 -7.50
CA PRO A 436 51.76 -3.00 -7.18
C PRO A 436 52.46 -3.77 -6.06
N GLN A 437 53.67 -4.25 -6.35
CA GLN A 437 54.55 -4.90 -5.39
C GLN A 437 54.93 -3.94 -4.24
N GLN A 438 54.75 -4.42 -3.01
CA GLN A 438 55.35 -3.83 -1.82
C GLN A 438 56.85 -4.12 -1.80
N HIS A 439 57.67 -3.06 -1.89
CA HIS A 439 59.08 -3.14 -1.54
C HIS A 439 59.23 -3.28 -0.02
N LYS A 440 59.86 -4.38 0.39
CA LYS A 440 60.53 -4.53 1.69
C LYS A 440 61.83 -3.72 1.67
N ILE A 441 62.03 -2.87 2.68
CA ILE A 441 63.28 -2.79 3.48
C ILE A 441 62.84 -2.63 4.93
#